data_AF-X1RY58-F1
#
_entry.id   AF-X1RY58-F1
#
_cell.length_a   1.000
_cell.length_b   1.000
_cell.length_c   1.000
_cell.angle_alpha   90.00
_cell.angle_beta   90.00
_cell.angle_gamma   90.00
#
_symmetry.space_group_name_H-M   'P 1'
#
loop_
_entity.id
_entity.type
_entity.pdbx_description
1 polymer ?
#
loop_
_entity_poly.entity_id
_entity_poly.type
_entity_poly.pdbx_seq_one_letter_code
_entity_poly.pdbx_strand_id
1 'polypeptide(L)'
;TFLAEAAKLAVEEFVSKYGDGGKETFIKEHILKNFYAFELMMAPYAVGHLKMSFLLEELGYKLQKDDRFKLYLTNTLEMEELAQTELPGMASLSEESHLAGKVKKKTPILVILGNPPYSGHSANVSEKYVMIKTKNGKEKKRNIKTWIGNLIEDYKFIDGKPLGEKNPKWLQDDYVKFIRFAQWKIDQAGEGILGIITNHSYLDNPTFRGMRQSLMNSFNEIHILNLHGNTLKKEKCPDLPAPRTGLFWVYVLKCKDESFYIGQTDNIKRRMKDHE
;
A
#
# COMPACT_ATOMS: atom_id res chain seq x y z
N THR A 1 1.09 -9.32 -5.47
CA THR A 1 0.37 -9.20 -6.76
C THR A 1 0.79 -7.96 -7.52
N PHE A 2 0.59 -6.74 -6.99
CA PHE A 2 1.04 -5.49 -7.64
C PHE A 2 2.49 -5.53 -8.12
N LEU A 3 3.39 -5.96 -7.25
CA LEU A 3 4.82 -5.98 -7.52
C LEU A 3 5.24 -7.00 -8.59
N ALA A 4 4.60 -8.16 -8.60
CA ALA A 4 4.80 -9.19 -9.62
C ALA A 4 4.34 -8.66 -10.98
N GLU A 5 3.17 -8.02 -11.03
CA GLU A 5 2.65 -7.44 -12.28
C GLU A 5 3.50 -6.27 -12.76
N ALA A 6 3.92 -5.37 -11.86
CA ALA A 6 4.79 -4.25 -12.20
C ALA A 6 6.15 -4.73 -12.70
N ALA A 7 6.74 -5.76 -12.08
CA ALA A 7 8.01 -6.35 -12.54
C ALA A 7 7.85 -7.00 -13.92
N LYS A 8 6.77 -7.76 -14.12
CA LYS A 8 6.44 -8.38 -15.40
C LYS A 8 6.29 -7.35 -16.51
N LEU A 9 5.45 -6.33 -16.31
CA LEU A 9 5.23 -5.25 -17.27
C LEU A 9 6.53 -4.49 -17.58
N ALA A 10 7.35 -4.22 -16.57
CA ALA A 10 8.64 -3.55 -16.78
C ALA A 10 9.59 -4.39 -17.65
N VAL A 11 9.62 -5.71 -17.46
CA VAL A 11 10.44 -6.62 -18.28
C VAL A 11 9.88 -6.74 -19.69
N GLU A 12 8.57 -6.90 -19.85
CA GLU A 12 7.91 -6.96 -21.18
C GLU A 12 8.17 -5.68 -21.99
N GLU A 13 8.04 -4.52 -21.36
CA GLU A 13 8.32 -3.22 -21.97
C GLU A 13 9.80 -3.07 -22.35
N PHE A 14 10.72 -3.53 -21.49
CA PHE A 14 12.15 -3.53 -21.78
C PHE A 14 12.46 -4.41 -22.99
N VAL A 15 11.95 -5.64 -23.02
CA VAL A 15 12.18 -6.58 -24.13
C VAL A 15 11.58 -6.06 -25.44
N SER A 16 10.40 -5.46 -25.39
CA SER A 16 9.76 -4.84 -26.55
C SER A 16 10.61 -3.72 -27.17
N LYS A 17 11.25 -2.89 -26.34
CA LYS A 17 12.04 -1.73 -26.79
C LYS A 17 13.49 -2.07 -27.14
N TYR A 18 14.12 -2.97 -26.41
CA TYR A 18 15.56 -3.21 -26.45
C TYR A 18 15.95 -4.64 -26.85
N GLY A 19 14.97 -5.52 -27.06
CA GLY A 19 15.19 -6.93 -27.35
C GLY A 19 15.55 -7.76 -26.12
N ASP A 20 15.69 -9.07 -26.32
CA ASP A 20 15.82 -10.03 -25.21
C ASP A 20 17.24 -10.11 -24.61
N GLY A 21 18.26 -9.68 -25.36
CA GLY A 21 19.67 -9.86 -24.98
C GLY A 21 20.09 -9.17 -23.67
N GLY A 22 19.37 -8.13 -23.23
CA GLY A 22 19.65 -7.39 -21.99
C GLY A 22 18.74 -7.76 -20.81
N LYS A 23 17.81 -8.71 -21.00
CA LYS A 23 16.74 -9.00 -20.04
C LYS A 23 17.24 -9.41 -18.65
N GLU A 24 18.18 -10.34 -18.59
CA GLU A 24 18.74 -10.81 -17.30
C GLU A 24 19.44 -9.68 -16.54
N THR A 25 20.22 -8.86 -17.24
CA THR A 25 20.88 -7.69 -16.66
C THR A 25 19.85 -6.68 -16.16
N PHE A 26 18.79 -6.42 -16.93
CA PHE A 26 17.70 -5.54 -16.50
C PHE A 26 17.01 -6.05 -15.23
N ILE A 27 16.69 -7.35 -15.17
CA ILE A 27 16.10 -7.95 -13.97
C ILE A 27 17.02 -7.78 -12.76
N LYS A 28 18.30 -8.14 -12.90
CA LYS A 28 19.27 -8.09 -11.80
C LYS A 28 19.58 -6.68 -11.33
N GLU A 29 19.86 -5.78 -12.26
CA GLU A 29 20.37 -4.44 -11.98
C GLU A 29 19.25 -3.41 -11.77
N HIS A 30 18.05 -3.67 -12.28
CA HIS A 30 16.91 -2.77 -12.13
C HIS A 30 15.82 -3.34 -11.21
N ILE A 31 15.23 -4.49 -11.55
CA ILE A 31 14.08 -5.03 -10.80
C ILE A 31 14.49 -5.38 -9.38
N LEU A 32 15.50 -6.23 -9.19
CA LEU A 32 15.93 -6.65 -7.85
C LEU A 32 16.47 -5.51 -6.99
N LYS A 33 16.99 -4.43 -7.61
CA LYS A 33 17.55 -3.29 -6.89
C LYS A 33 16.51 -2.25 -6.49
N ASN A 34 15.47 -2.03 -7.30
CA ASN A 34 14.59 -0.86 -7.14
C ASN A 34 13.15 -1.22 -6.76
N PHE A 35 12.79 -2.50 -6.74
CA PHE A 35 11.44 -2.95 -6.35
C PHE A 35 11.45 -3.40 -4.90
N TYR A 36 10.53 -2.84 -4.11
CA TYR A 36 10.43 -3.08 -2.68
C TYR A 36 9.00 -3.47 -2.30
N ALA A 37 8.84 -4.34 -1.31
CA ALA A 37 7.55 -4.62 -0.71
C ALA A 37 7.65 -4.86 0.79
N PHE A 38 6.58 -4.54 1.49
CA PHE A 38 6.43 -4.74 2.92
C PHE A 38 5.21 -5.62 3.19
N GLU A 39 5.38 -6.58 4.08
CA GLU A 39 4.31 -7.47 4.53
C GLU A 39 4.41 -7.66 6.05
N LEU A 40 3.26 -7.65 6.74
CA LEU A 40 3.21 -7.79 8.18
C LEU A 40 3.17 -9.27 8.61
N MET A 41 2.56 -10.13 7.79
CA MET A 41 2.30 -11.53 8.15
C MET A 41 3.32 -12.49 7.52
N MET A 42 3.85 -13.42 8.31
CA MET A 42 4.84 -14.43 7.88
C MET A 42 4.38 -15.27 6.68
N ALA A 43 3.12 -15.69 6.65
CA ALA A 43 2.62 -16.57 5.60
C ALA A 43 2.51 -15.85 4.23
N PRO A 44 1.82 -14.70 4.10
CA PRO A 44 1.87 -13.88 2.88
C PRO A 44 3.29 -13.45 2.48
N TYR A 45 4.19 -13.20 3.45
CA TYR A 45 5.60 -12.90 3.17
C TYR A 45 6.30 -14.06 2.47
N ALA A 46 6.15 -15.29 2.98
CA ALA A 46 6.73 -16.48 2.36
C ALA A 46 6.13 -16.77 0.97
N VAL A 47 4.80 -16.66 0.84
CA VAL A 47 4.10 -16.82 -0.45
C VAL A 47 4.55 -15.76 -1.45
N GLY A 48 4.80 -14.52 -1.00
CA GLY A 48 5.30 -13.44 -1.82
C GLY A 48 6.67 -13.76 -2.42
N HIS A 49 7.61 -14.26 -1.60
CA HIS A 49 8.92 -14.70 -2.08
C HIS A 49 8.80 -15.85 -3.09
N LEU A 50 8.02 -16.89 -2.80
CA LEU A 50 7.79 -18.00 -3.74
C LEU A 50 7.22 -17.52 -5.08
N LYS A 51 6.22 -16.63 -5.04
CA LYS A 51 5.60 -16.07 -6.25
C LYS A 51 6.60 -15.25 -7.07
N MET A 52 7.43 -14.44 -6.41
CA MET A 52 8.46 -13.68 -7.12
C MET A 52 9.52 -14.59 -7.72
N SER A 53 9.96 -15.64 -7.02
CA SER A 53 10.92 -16.61 -7.56
C SER A 53 10.38 -17.30 -8.81
N PHE A 54 9.13 -17.77 -8.80
CA PHE A 54 8.51 -18.38 -9.99
C PHE A 54 8.37 -17.39 -11.14
N LEU A 55 7.93 -16.16 -10.87
CA LEU A 55 7.84 -15.13 -11.91
C LEU A 55 9.21 -14.85 -12.55
N LEU A 56 10.26 -14.70 -11.74
CA LEU A 56 11.59 -14.44 -12.26
C LEU A 56 12.09 -15.60 -13.14
N GLU A 57 11.82 -16.85 -12.73
CA GLU A 57 12.15 -18.02 -13.53
C GLU A 57 11.36 -18.08 -14.85
N GLU A 58 10.07 -17.76 -14.83
CA GLU A 58 9.24 -17.61 -16.05
C GLU A 58 9.77 -16.51 -16.98
N LEU A 59 10.31 -15.44 -16.43
CA LEU A 59 10.96 -14.36 -17.17
C LEU A 59 12.39 -14.73 -17.62
N GLY A 60 12.86 -15.94 -17.34
CA GLY A 60 14.18 -16.44 -17.74
C GLY A 60 15.32 -16.09 -16.79
N TYR A 61 15.03 -15.60 -15.58
CA TYR A 61 16.03 -15.26 -14.58
C TYR A 61 15.98 -16.20 -13.37
N LYS A 62 17.00 -17.03 -13.21
CA LYS A 62 17.17 -17.84 -12.00
C LYS A 62 17.96 -17.06 -10.96
N LEU A 63 17.34 -16.88 -9.78
CA LEU A 63 17.99 -16.24 -8.64
C LEU A 63 19.31 -16.93 -8.30
N GLN A 64 20.37 -16.14 -8.24
CA GLN A 64 21.70 -16.57 -7.81
C GLN A 64 21.81 -16.55 -6.29
N LYS A 65 22.91 -17.10 -5.74
CA LYS A 65 23.12 -17.27 -4.30
C LYS A 65 22.93 -15.98 -3.48
N ASP A 66 23.37 -14.86 -4.01
CA ASP A 66 23.30 -13.54 -3.33
C ASP A 66 22.11 -12.70 -3.79
N ASP A 67 21.31 -13.20 -4.73
CA ASP A 67 20.12 -12.50 -5.17
C ASP A 67 19.02 -12.66 -4.13
N ARG A 68 18.37 -11.53 -3.81
CA ARG A 68 17.12 -11.54 -3.08
C ARG A 68 16.18 -10.53 -3.66
N PHE A 69 14.92 -10.91 -3.72
CA PHE A 69 13.86 -9.94 -3.92
C PHE A 69 13.66 -9.14 -2.62
N LYS A 70 13.51 -7.81 -2.70
CA LYS A 70 13.41 -6.92 -1.52
C LYS A 70 11.97 -6.84 -0.98
N LEU A 71 11.41 -8.00 -0.67
CA LEU A 71 10.20 -8.15 0.12
C LEU A 71 10.61 -8.30 1.59
N TYR A 72 10.09 -7.43 2.46
CA TYR A 72 10.46 -7.37 3.87
C TYR A 72 9.31 -7.65 4.80
N LEU A 73 9.59 -8.37 5.89
CA LEU A 73 8.63 -8.59 6.96
C LEU A 73 8.67 -7.43 7.96
N THR A 74 7.67 -6.54 7.90
CA THR A 74 7.63 -5.33 8.72
C THR A 74 6.22 -4.75 8.82
N ASN A 75 5.97 -3.95 9.86
CA ASN A 75 4.86 -3.02 9.86
C ASN A 75 5.28 -1.73 9.13
N THR A 76 4.58 -1.41 8.04
CA THR A 76 4.81 -0.19 7.24
C THR A 76 4.62 1.09 8.07
N LEU A 77 3.66 1.10 8.99
CA LEU A 77 3.25 2.29 9.75
C LEU A 77 4.05 2.49 11.05
N GLU A 78 4.98 1.58 11.36
CA GLU A 78 5.88 1.66 12.51
C GLU A 78 7.30 2.05 12.07
N MET A 79 7.91 3.02 12.75
CA MET A 79 9.26 3.50 12.45
C MET A 79 10.31 2.98 13.44
N GLU A 80 9.88 2.46 14.59
CA GLU A 80 10.75 1.77 15.53
C GLU A 80 11.25 0.45 14.91
N GLU A 81 12.57 0.27 14.91
CA GLU A 81 13.23 -0.95 14.43
C GLU A 81 13.42 -1.93 15.59
N LEU A 82 13.36 -3.22 15.32
CA LEU A 82 13.59 -4.25 16.33
C LEU A 82 15.06 -4.23 16.75
N ALA A 83 15.32 -4.20 18.07
CA ALA A 83 16.68 -4.27 18.60
C ALA A 83 17.44 -5.47 18.04
N GLN A 84 18.71 -5.25 17.68
CA GLN A 84 19.57 -6.31 17.19
C GLN A 84 19.73 -7.39 18.26
N THR A 85 19.43 -8.64 17.89
CA THR A 85 19.49 -9.78 18.79
C THR A 85 20.18 -10.94 18.08
N GLU A 86 21.03 -11.65 18.81
CA GLU A 86 21.75 -12.83 18.31
C GLU A 86 20.95 -14.13 18.50
N LEU A 87 19.75 -14.05 19.09
CA LEU A 87 18.91 -15.21 19.32
C LEU A 87 18.48 -15.86 17.98
N PRO A 88 18.68 -17.18 17.81
CA PRO A 88 18.28 -17.89 16.60
C PRO A 88 16.80 -17.66 16.26
N GLY A 89 16.52 -17.30 14.99
CA GLY A 89 15.18 -16.96 14.51
C GLY A 89 14.70 -15.53 14.81
N MET A 90 15.24 -14.85 15.83
CA MET A 90 14.97 -13.42 16.05
C MET A 90 15.98 -12.51 15.35
N ALA A 91 17.21 -12.98 15.12
CA ALA A 91 18.21 -12.27 14.34
C ALA A 91 17.70 -11.91 12.92
N SER A 92 17.03 -12.86 12.26
CA SER A 92 16.43 -12.64 10.93
C SER A 92 15.29 -11.63 10.96
N LEU A 93 14.45 -11.64 11.99
CA LEU A 93 13.36 -10.64 12.15
C LEU A 93 13.92 -9.23 12.38
N SER A 94 14.98 -9.10 13.17
CA SER A 94 15.66 -7.83 13.37
C SER A 94 16.31 -7.32 12.09
N GLU A 95 16.95 -8.20 11.31
CA GLU A 95 17.51 -7.85 10.00
C GLU A 95 16.44 -7.36 9.02
N GLU A 96 15.32 -8.08 8.90
CA GLU A 96 14.17 -7.68 8.08
C GLU A 96 13.62 -6.31 8.50
N SER A 97 13.51 -6.07 9.81
CA SER A 97 13.10 -4.78 10.38
C SER A 97 14.06 -3.65 10.01
N HIS A 98 15.37 -3.87 10.13
CA HIS A 98 16.40 -2.88 9.79
C HIS A 98 16.44 -2.57 8.30
N LEU A 99 16.38 -3.58 7.43
CA LEU A 99 16.37 -3.39 5.98
C LEU A 99 15.12 -2.64 5.52
N ALA A 100 13.96 -2.99 6.06
CA ALA A 100 12.73 -2.22 5.86
C ALA A 100 12.87 -0.78 6.38
N GLY A 101 13.48 -0.58 7.55
CA GLY A 101 13.74 0.72 8.14
C GLY A 101 14.57 1.62 7.22
N LYS A 102 15.61 1.08 6.57
CA LYS A 102 16.41 1.80 5.56
C LYS A 102 15.54 2.29 4.40
N VAL A 103 14.65 1.44 3.88
CA VAL A 103 13.74 1.81 2.77
C VAL A 103 12.73 2.87 3.22
N LYS A 104 12.09 2.66 4.38
CA LYS A 104 11.13 3.61 4.95
C LYS A 104 11.74 4.99 5.19
N LYS A 105 12.95 5.05 5.73
CA LYS A 105 13.56 6.31 6.22
C LYS A 105 14.46 7.02 5.20
N LYS A 106 15.18 6.27 4.36
CA LYS A 106 16.31 6.82 3.58
C LYS A 106 16.16 6.68 2.07
N THR A 107 15.46 5.66 1.59
CA THR A 107 15.32 5.44 0.14
C THR A 107 14.24 6.36 -0.43
N PRO A 108 14.55 7.20 -1.45
CA PRO A 108 13.55 7.90 -2.23
C PRO A 108 12.70 6.89 -3.00
N ILE A 109 11.37 7.02 -2.95
CA ILE A 109 10.43 6.10 -3.61
C ILE A 109 9.55 6.91 -4.56
N LEU A 110 9.65 6.61 -5.85
CA LEU A 110 8.89 7.30 -6.90
C LEU A 110 7.49 6.76 -7.08
N VAL A 111 7.26 5.47 -6.82
CA VAL A 111 5.96 4.83 -7.05
C VAL A 111 5.57 4.00 -5.85
N ILE A 112 4.39 4.26 -5.30
CA ILE A 112 3.80 3.47 -4.22
C ILE A 112 2.49 2.87 -4.72
N LEU A 113 2.42 1.55 -4.72
CA LEU A 113 1.23 0.79 -5.11
C LEU A 113 0.72 -0.07 -3.96
N GLY A 114 -0.59 -0.29 -3.88
CA GLY A 114 -1.11 -1.25 -2.90
C GLY A 114 -2.62 -1.37 -2.77
N ASN A 115 -3.01 -2.34 -1.94
CA ASN A 115 -4.37 -2.51 -1.44
C ASN A 115 -4.29 -2.55 0.09
N PRO A 116 -4.20 -1.39 0.77
CA PRO A 116 -4.07 -1.34 2.21
C PRO A 116 -5.27 -2.00 2.91
N PRO A 117 -5.08 -2.49 4.16
CA PRO A 117 -6.16 -3.10 4.91
C PRO A 117 -7.27 -2.10 5.25
N TYR A 118 -8.50 -2.61 5.32
CA TYR A 118 -9.70 -1.86 5.69
C TYR A 118 -10.08 -2.19 7.13
N SER A 119 -9.67 -1.38 8.09
CA SER A 119 -10.03 -1.60 9.48
C SER A 119 -10.20 -0.29 10.24
N GLY A 120 -11.46 0.06 10.52
CA GLY A 120 -11.81 1.16 11.40
C GLY A 120 -11.42 0.94 12.88
N HIS A 121 -11.10 -0.30 13.26
CA HIS A 121 -10.45 -0.66 14.54
C HIS A 121 -9.07 -1.25 14.24
N SER A 122 -8.21 -0.35 13.78
CA SER A 122 -6.83 -0.63 13.39
C SER A 122 -5.98 -1.10 14.59
N ALA A 123 -5.14 -2.12 14.36
CA ALA A 123 -4.06 -2.49 15.28
C ALA A 123 -2.93 -1.44 15.29
N ASN A 124 -2.86 -0.60 14.26
CA ASN A 124 -1.94 0.53 14.15
C ASN A 124 -2.49 1.74 14.89
N VAL A 125 -2.50 1.70 16.22
CA VAL A 125 -3.03 2.81 17.02
C VAL A 125 -2.29 4.11 16.74
N SER A 126 -3.02 5.23 16.68
CA SER A 126 -2.41 6.56 16.52
C SER A 126 -1.87 7.13 17.83
N GLU A 127 -2.23 6.50 18.94
CA GLU A 127 -1.90 6.91 20.30
C GLU A 127 -1.51 5.68 21.12
N LYS A 128 -0.43 5.78 21.89
CA LYS A 128 0.06 4.72 22.80
C LYS A 128 0.35 5.30 24.19
N TYR A 129 0.17 4.46 25.21
CA TYR A 129 0.55 4.82 26.58
C TYR A 129 2.02 4.50 26.82
N VAL A 130 2.76 5.47 27.35
CA VAL A 130 4.13 5.28 27.83
C VAL A 130 4.24 5.65 29.30
N MET A 131 5.14 4.95 30.00
CA MET A 131 5.52 5.30 31.36
C MET A 131 6.63 6.35 31.31
N ILE A 132 6.39 7.50 31.92
CA ILE A 132 7.40 8.56 32.07
C ILE A 132 7.78 8.72 33.54
N LYS A 133 9.08 8.84 33.82
CA LYS A 133 9.57 9.21 35.14
C LYS A 133 9.50 10.73 35.30
N THR A 134 8.82 11.17 36.34
CA THR A 134 8.73 12.60 36.71
C THR A 134 10.02 13.04 37.41
N LYS A 135 10.22 14.36 37.52
CA LYS A 135 11.37 14.95 38.23
C LYS A 135 11.50 14.47 39.68
N ASN A 136 10.41 14.02 40.29
CA ASN A 136 10.35 13.53 41.67
C ASN A 136 10.50 11.99 41.76
N GLY A 137 10.97 11.33 40.70
CA GLY A 137 11.17 9.88 40.64
C GLY A 137 9.89 9.05 40.49
N LYS A 138 8.70 9.66 40.54
CA LYS A 138 7.42 8.95 40.37
C LYS A 138 7.15 8.63 38.90
N GLU A 139 6.65 7.43 38.63
CA GLU A 139 6.20 7.03 37.30
C GLU A 139 4.78 7.48 37.02
N LYS A 140 4.53 8.02 35.82
CA LYS A 140 3.21 8.45 35.35
C LYS A 140 2.92 7.90 33.96
N LYS A 141 1.72 7.38 33.76
CA LYS A 141 1.20 7.04 32.43
C LYS A 141 0.91 8.31 31.65
N ARG A 142 1.45 8.43 30.43
CA ARG A 142 1.15 9.49 29.49
C ARG A 142 0.73 8.88 28.16
N ASN A 143 -0.35 9.39 27.59
CA ASN A 143 -0.72 9.09 26.22
C ASN A 143 0.13 9.97 25.28
N ILE A 144 0.80 9.34 24.30
CA ILE A 144 1.57 9.99 23.26
C ILE A 144 1.11 9.52 21.89
N LYS A 145 1.25 10.37 20.87
CA LYS A 145 0.97 9.98 19.48
C LYS A 145 2.09 9.10 18.93
N THR A 146 1.72 8.09 18.15
CA THR A 146 2.67 7.29 17.36
C THR A 146 3.19 8.12 16.19
N TRP A 147 4.21 7.60 15.48
CA TRP A 147 4.76 8.31 14.32
C TRP A 147 3.67 8.62 13.28
N ILE A 148 2.91 7.61 12.86
CA ILE A 148 1.80 7.80 11.92
C ILE A 148 0.67 8.63 12.52
N GLY A 149 0.42 8.49 13.83
CA GLY A 149 -0.57 9.29 14.54
C GLY A 149 -0.26 10.79 14.52
N ASN A 150 1.01 11.18 14.57
CA ASN A 150 1.41 12.58 14.42
C ASN A 150 1.14 13.09 12.99
N LEU A 151 1.47 12.29 11.97
CA LEU A 151 1.23 12.68 10.57
C LEU A 151 -0.26 12.82 10.23
N ILE A 152 -1.12 11.99 10.83
CA ILE A 152 -2.57 12.06 10.61
C ILE A 152 -3.20 13.35 11.16
N GLU A 153 -2.53 14.06 12.07
CA GLU A 153 -3.03 15.33 12.57
C GLU A 153 -3.17 16.38 11.47
N ASP A 154 -2.33 16.32 10.43
CA ASP A 154 -2.39 17.25 9.30
C ASP A 154 -3.76 17.20 8.59
N TYR A 155 -4.41 16.03 8.60
CA TYR A 155 -5.75 15.85 8.00
C TYR A 155 -6.88 16.46 8.83
N LYS A 156 -6.59 16.95 10.04
CA LYS A 156 -7.55 17.61 10.93
C LYS A 156 -7.58 19.12 10.77
N PHE A 157 -6.91 19.66 9.75
CA PHE A 157 -6.87 21.09 9.47
C PHE A 157 -7.31 21.41 8.04
N ILE A 158 -7.89 22.59 7.86
CA ILE A 158 -8.11 23.24 6.57
C ILE A 158 -7.65 24.68 6.68
N ASP A 159 -6.83 25.14 5.74
CA ASP A 159 -6.32 26.53 5.71
C ASP A 159 -5.71 26.97 7.06
N GLY A 160 -5.02 26.04 7.73
CA GLY A 160 -4.44 26.24 9.06
C GLY A 160 -5.42 26.26 10.24
N LYS A 161 -6.72 26.05 10.01
CA LYS A 161 -7.77 26.02 11.05
C LYS A 161 -8.21 24.59 11.33
N PRO A 162 -8.41 24.21 12.61
CA PRO A 162 -8.87 22.87 12.96
C PRO A 162 -10.28 22.61 12.44
N LEU A 163 -10.55 21.36 12.08
CA LEU A 163 -11.87 20.87 11.73
C LEU A 163 -12.82 20.96 12.94
N GLY A 164 -14.05 21.43 12.70
CA GLY A 164 -15.13 21.50 13.71
C GLY A 164 -16.01 20.25 13.74
N GLU A 165 -15.76 19.29 12.85
CA GLU A 165 -16.52 18.05 12.72
C GLU A 165 -16.40 17.18 13.98
N LYS A 166 -17.54 16.69 14.47
CA LYS A 166 -17.58 15.74 15.57
C LYS A 166 -17.13 14.37 15.07
N ASN A 167 -16.28 13.69 15.86
CA ASN A 167 -15.86 12.30 15.68
C ASN A 167 -14.91 12.02 14.48
N PRO A 168 -13.62 12.45 14.53
CA PRO A 168 -12.61 12.14 13.52
C PRO A 168 -12.14 10.67 13.53
N LYS A 169 -12.91 9.75 14.13
CA LYS A 169 -12.55 8.33 14.27
C LYS A 169 -12.25 7.68 12.92
N TRP A 170 -12.93 8.10 11.85
CA TRP A 170 -12.72 7.53 10.52
C TRP A 170 -11.36 7.90 9.91
N LEU A 171 -10.73 9.00 10.34
CA LEU A 171 -9.34 9.31 9.96
C LEU A 171 -8.33 8.32 10.57
N GLN A 172 -8.77 7.47 11.49
CA GLN A 172 -7.94 6.45 12.14
C GLN A 172 -8.01 5.09 11.42
N ASP A 173 -8.76 4.97 10.33
CA ASP A 173 -8.77 3.77 9.50
C ASP A 173 -7.38 3.52 8.90
N ASP A 174 -7.02 2.24 8.76
CA ASP A 174 -5.71 1.86 8.25
C ASP A 174 -5.46 2.38 6.83
N TYR A 175 -6.45 2.31 5.92
CA TYR A 175 -6.23 2.81 4.56
C TYR A 175 -5.86 4.31 4.53
N VAL A 176 -6.39 5.10 5.47
CA VAL A 176 -6.07 6.53 5.62
C VAL A 176 -4.62 6.72 6.07
N LYS A 177 -4.18 5.88 7.02
CA LYS A 177 -2.78 5.86 7.49
C LYS A 177 -1.82 5.43 6.39
N PHE A 178 -2.18 4.46 5.57
CA PHE A 178 -1.38 4.07 4.42
C PHE A 178 -1.31 5.18 3.36
N ILE A 179 -2.42 5.89 3.10
CA ILE A 179 -2.39 7.09 2.26
C ILE A 179 -1.46 8.15 2.84
N ARG A 180 -1.57 8.45 4.14
CA ARG A 180 -0.71 9.45 4.79
C ARG A 180 0.76 9.06 4.77
N PHE A 181 1.08 7.79 5.00
CA PHE A 181 2.45 7.26 4.85
C PHE A 181 2.96 7.47 3.41
N ALA A 182 2.14 7.13 2.42
CA ALA A 182 2.54 7.24 1.02
C ALA A 182 2.73 8.69 0.57
N GLN A 183 1.80 9.57 0.94
CA GLN A 183 1.92 11.01 0.74
C GLN A 183 3.21 11.53 1.39
N TRP A 184 3.46 11.21 2.66
CA TRP A 184 4.70 11.61 3.34
C TRP A 184 5.94 11.12 2.59
N LYS A 185 5.97 9.86 2.13
CA LYS A 185 7.11 9.34 1.34
C LYS A 185 7.32 10.08 0.02
N ILE A 186 6.24 10.39 -0.69
CA ILE A 186 6.29 11.09 -1.98
C ILE A 186 6.69 12.56 -1.79
N ASP A 187 6.14 13.25 -0.77
CA ASP A 187 6.53 14.61 -0.41
C ASP A 187 8.05 14.70 -0.13
N GLN A 188 8.64 13.68 0.52
CA GLN A 188 10.09 13.62 0.76
C GLN A 188 10.90 13.39 -0.53
N ALA A 189 10.35 12.68 -1.51
CA ALA A 189 10.99 12.48 -2.81
C ALA A 189 10.87 13.72 -3.72
N GLY A 190 9.84 14.54 -3.51
CA GLY A 190 9.53 15.73 -4.30
C GLY A 190 8.73 15.44 -5.59
N GLU A 191 8.70 14.18 -6.02
CA GLU A 191 7.92 13.69 -7.14
C GLU A 191 7.53 12.23 -6.93
N GLY A 192 6.43 11.81 -7.55
CA GLY A 192 6.03 10.40 -7.54
C GLY A 192 4.56 10.15 -7.84
N ILE A 193 4.21 8.87 -7.84
CA ILE A 193 2.88 8.34 -8.16
C ILE A 193 2.38 7.48 -7.00
N LEU A 194 1.13 7.69 -6.62
CA LEU A 194 0.40 6.86 -5.66
C LEU A 194 -0.75 6.13 -6.38
N GLY A 195 -0.69 4.79 -6.42
CA GLY A 195 -1.73 3.95 -7.03
C GLY A 195 -2.29 2.93 -6.03
N ILE A 196 -3.45 3.22 -5.44
CA ILE A 196 -4.01 2.39 -4.37
C ILE A 196 -5.48 2.08 -4.56
N ILE A 197 -5.87 0.87 -4.16
CA ILE A 197 -7.26 0.47 -4.04
C ILE A 197 -7.69 0.75 -2.60
N THR A 198 -8.71 1.59 -2.40
CA THR A 198 -9.14 1.99 -1.06
C THR A 198 -10.65 2.01 -0.88
N ASN A 199 -11.12 2.15 0.36
CA ASN A 199 -12.50 2.49 0.65
C ASN A 199 -12.77 3.92 0.17
N HIS A 200 -13.87 4.17 -0.55
CA HIS A 200 -14.20 5.47 -1.13
C HIS A 200 -14.85 6.46 -0.13
N SER A 201 -15.02 6.09 1.14
CA SER A 201 -15.69 6.95 2.15
C SER A 201 -15.04 8.33 2.35
N TYR A 202 -13.75 8.47 2.03
CA TYR A 202 -13.05 9.76 2.12
C TYR A 202 -13.48 10.77 1.04
N LEU A 203 -14.19 10.35 -0.01
CA LEU A 203 -14.62 11.23 -1.10
C LEU A 203 -15.71 12.21 -0.65
N ASP A 204 -16.73 11.72 0.04
CA ASP A 204 -17.94 12.49 0.37
C ASP A 204 -18.08 12.82 1.86
N ASN A 205 -17.40 12.10 2.75
CA ASN A 205 -17.55 12.33 4.18
C ASN A 205 -16.93 13.68 4.61
N PRO A 206 -17.68 14.54 5.34
CA PRO A 206 -17.18 15.82 5.83
C PRO A 206 -15.94 15.72 6.71
N THR A 207 -15.74 14.65 7.50
CA THR A 207 -14.55 14.52 8.37
C THR A 207 -13.24 14.40 7.60
N PHE A 208 -13.30 14.10 6.30
CA PHE A 208 -12.14 13.90 5.43
C PHE A 208 -11.77 15.12 4.60
N ARG A 209 -12.45 16.26 4.77
CA ARG A 209 -12.17 17.46 3.97
C ARG A 209 -10.74 17.97 4.14
N GLY A 210 -10.16 17.88 5.33
CA GLY A 210 -8.75 18.23 5.57
C GLY A 210 -7.79 17.27 4.87
N MET A 211 -8.08 15.96 4.88
CA MET A 211 -7.33 14.98 4.08
C MET A 211 -7.38 15.31 2.59
N ARG A 212 -8.57 15.61 2.03
CA ARG A 212 -8.70 15.96 0.61
C ARG A 212 -7.88 17.20 0.26
N GLN A 213 -7.95 18.26 1.07
CA GLN A 213 -7.12 19.46 0.86
C GLN A 213 -5.62 19.14 0.95
N SER A 214 -5.21 18.35 1.95
CA SER A 214 -3.81 17.95 2.09
C SER A 214 -3.30 17.19 0.84
N LEU A 215 -4.09 16.26 0.31
CA LEU A 215 -3.74 15.53 -0.91
C LEU A 215 -3.68 16.45 -2.15
N MET A 216 -4.66 17.35 -2.31
CA MET A 216 -4.65 18.34 -3.40
C MET A 216 -3.44 19.28 -3.36
N ASN A 217 -2.89 19.53 -2.17
CA ASN A 217 -1.69 20.35 -2.02
C ASN A 217 -0.41 19.56 -2.33
N SER A 218 -0.40 18.23 -2.13
CA SER A 218 0.75 17.37 -2.41
C SER A 218 0.82 16.87 -3.87
N PHE A 219 -0.33 16.61 -4.50
CA PHE A 219 -0.40 16.00 -5.82
C PHE A 219 -0.94 16.96 -6.88
N ASN A 220 -0.27 17.04 -8.04
CA ASN A 220 -0.69 17.90 -9.15
C ASN A 220 -1.96 17.37 -9.85
N GLU A 221 -2.11 16.05 -9.91
CA GLU A 221 -3.25 15.37 -10.52
C GLU A 221 -3.75 14.26 -9.62
N ILE A 222 -5.08 14.13 -9.50
CA ILE A 222 -5.73 13.08 -8.72
C ILE A 222 -6.81 12.44 -9.58
N HIS A 223 -6.56 11.21 -10.01
CA HIS A 223 -7.50 10.40 -10.78
C HIS A 223 -8.23 9.43 -9.87
N ILE A 224 -9.57 9.46 -9.88
CA ILE A 224 -10.39 8.65 -8.98
C ILE A 224 -11.38 7.83 -9.80
N LEU A 225 -11.19 6.51 -9.78
CA LEU A 225 -12.15 5.56 -10.30
C LEU A 225 -12.98 4.99 -9.15
N ASN A 226 -14.18 5.52 -8.94
CA ASN A 226 -15.08 5.03 -7.90
C ASN A 226 -15.87 3.81 -8.40
N LEU A 227 -15.53 2.63 -7.87
CA LEU A 227 -16.22 1.37 -8.19
C LEU A 227 -17.58 1.22 -7.46
N HIS A 228 -17.96 2.19 -6.63
CA HIS A 228 -19.17 2.16 -5.79
C HIS A 228 -19.25 0.88 -4.94
N GLY A 229 -20.42 0.23 -4.90
CA GLY A 229 -20.63 -1.02 -4.17
C GLY A 229 -20.84 -0.87 -2.67
N ASN A 230 -21.09 0.35 -2.17
CA ASN A 230 -21.43 0.55 -0.77
C ASN A 230 -22.86 0.07 -0.48
N THR A 231 -22.97 -1.14 0.06
CA THR A 231 -24.27 -1.76 0.39
C THR A 231 -25.01 -1.00 1.49
N LEU A 232 -24.30 -0.38 2.44
CA LEU A 232 -24.91 0.41 3.52
C LEU A 232 -25.56 1.69 2.99
N LYS A 233 -24.91 2.35 2.02
CA LYS A 233 -25.47 3.50 1.30
C LYS A 233 -26.47 3.10 0.19
N LYS A 234 -26.60 1.79 -0.07
CA LYS A 234 -27.35 1.23 -1.22
C LYS A 234 -26.89 1.83 -2.55
N GLU A 235 -25.59 2.10 -2.67
CA GLU A 235 -25.02 2.62 -3.90
C GLU A 235 -25.16 1.62 -5.04
N LYS A 236 -25.53 2.13 -6.20
CA LYS A 236 -25.48 1.41 -7.47
C LYS A 236 -24.42 2.10 -8.31
N CYS A 237 -23.52 1.34 -8.94
CA CYS A 237 -22.67 1.95 -9.94
C CYS A 237 -23.55 2.30 -11.16
N PRO A 238 -23.46 3.52 -11.71
CA PRO A 238 -24.19 3.88 -12.92
C PRO A 238 -23.85 2.97 -14.10
N ASP A 239 -22.58 2.53 -14.17
CA ASP A 239 -22.01 1.80 -15.31
C ASP A 239 -21.75 0.30 -15.03
N LEU A 240 -21.86 -0.12 -13.76
CA LEU A 240 -21.68 -1.51 -13.31
C LEU A 240 -22.85 -1.93 -12.41
N PRO A 241 -23.42 -3.13 -12.56
CA PRO A 241 -24.43 -3.59 -11.60
C PRO A 241 -23.82 -3.60 -10.18
N ALA A 242 -24.58 -3.31 -9.12
CA ALA A 242 -24.04 -3.33 -7.75
C ALA A 242 -23.54 -4.75 -7.38
N PRO A 243 -22.46 -4.91 -6.59
CA PRO A 243 -22.04 -6.22 -6.08
C PRO A 243 -23.15 -6.82 -5.23
N ARG A 244 -23.61 -8.03 -5.58
CA ARG A 244 -24.55 -8.81 -4.75
C ARG A 244 -23.74 -9.67 -3.77
N THR A 245 -24.26 -9.85 -2.57
CA THR A 245 -23.64 -10.66 -1.51
C THR A 245 -23.43 -12.11 -1.97
N GLY A 246 -22.17 -12.58 -2.00
CA GLY A 246 -21.78 -13.93 -2.45
C GLY A 246 -20.34 -13.98 -2.98
N LEU A 247 -19.90 -15.16 -3.46
CA LEU A 247 -18.63 -15.33 -4.18
C LEU A 247 -18.69 -14.47 -5.46
N PHE A 248 -17.80 -13.51 -5.57
CA PHE A 248 -17.92 -12.45 -6.56
C PHE A 248 -16.59 -12.22 -7.27
N TRP A 249 -16.65 -12.26 -8.60
CA TRP A 249 -15.52 -12.07 -9.49
C TRP A 249 -15.58 -10.67 -10.07
N VAL A 250 -14.55 -9.87 -9.80
CA VAL A 250 -14.26 -8.67 -10.59
C VAL A 250 -13.29 -9.09 -11.68
N TYR A 251 -13.61 -8.76 -12.92
CA TYR A 251 -12.77 -9.07 -14.07
C TYR A 251 -12.54 -7.81 -14.89
N VAL A 252 -11.37 -7.74 -15.53
CA VAL A 252 -11.00 -6.65 -16.43
C VAL A 252 -10.78 -7.28 -17.81
N LEU A 253 -11.54 -6.82 -18.79
CA LEU A 253 -11.38 -7.20 -20.19
C LEU A 253 -10.62 -6.09 -20.90
N LYS A 254 -9.56 -6.47 -21.60
CA LYS A 254 -8.90 -5.59 -22.56
C LYS A 254 -9.65 -5.70 -23.88
N CYS A 255 -10.27 -4.61 -24.29
CA CYS A 255 -10.99 -4.51 -25.55
C CYS A 255 -10.01 -4.39 -26.73
N LYS A 256 -10.50 -4.67 -27.95
CA LYS A 256 -9.68 -4.59 -29.18
C LYS A 256 -9.18 -3.18 -29.50
N ASP A 257 -9.82 -2.16 -28.96
CA ASP A 257 -9.46 -0.75 -29.08
C ASP A 257 -8.50 -0.29 -27.96
N GLU A 258 -7.87 -1.24 -27.24
CA GLU A 258 -6.99 -1.01 -26.10
C GLU A 258 -7.69 -0.39 -24.87
N SER A 259 -9.02 -0.21 -24.90
CA SER A 259 -9.77 0.20 -23.72
C SER A 259 -9.91 -0.94 -22.71
N PHE A 260 -10.17 -0.61 -21.44
CA PHE A 260 -10.42 -1.59 -20.39
C PHE A 260 -11.88 -1.55 -19.97
N TYR A 261 -12.57 -2.67 -20.10
CA TYR A 261 -13.89 -2.88 -19.52
C TYR A 261 -13.76 -3.62 -18.20
N ILE A 262 -14.20 -3.01 -17.12
CA ILE A 262 -14.27 -3.67 -15.81
C ILE A 262 -15.68 -4.23 -15.67
N GLY A 263 -15.80 -5.49 -15.31
CA GLY A 263 -17.09 -6.14 -15.11
C GLY A 263 -17.09 -6.98 -13.84
N GLN A 264 -18.28 -7.44 -13.49
CA GLN A 264 -18.46 -8.26 -12.30
C GLN A 264 -19.51 -9.36 -12.49
N THR A 265 -19.29 -10.51 -11.84
CA THR A 265 -20.21 -11.65 -11.91
C THR A 265 -20.05 -12.59 -10.71
N ASP A 266 -21.13 -13.28 -10.34
CA ASP A 266 -21.13 -14.42 -9.43
C ASP A 266 -20.84 -15.75 -10.16
N ASN A 267 -20.83 -15.74 -11.50
CA ASN A 267 -20.63 -16.93 -12.34
C ASN A 267 -19.75 -16.62 -13.55
N ILE A 268 -18.43 -16.69 -13.33
CA ILE A 268 -17.41 -16.36 -14.34
C ILE A 268 -17.54 -17.21 -15.61
N LYS A 269 -17.93 -18.49 -15.49
CA LYS A 269 -18.10 -19.40 -16.64
C LYS A 269 -19.24 -18.96 -17.55
N ARG A 270 -20.37 -18.53 -16.98
CA ARG A 270 -21.48 -17.96 -17.75
C ARG A 270 -21.04 -16.66 -18.42
N ARG A 271 -20.37 -15.78 -17.67
CA ARG A 271 -20.00 -14.46 -18.17
C ARG A 271 -18.97 -14.53 -19.30
N MET A 272 -18.02 -15.46 -19.27
CA MET A 272 -17.08 -15.67 -20.37
C MET A 272 -17.80 -16.07 -21.67
N LYS A 273 -18.87 -16.88 -21.59
CA LYS A 273 -19.69 -17.23 -22.77
C LYS A 273 -20.50 -16.06 -23.34
N ASP A 274 -20.85 -15.08 -22.50
CA ASP A 274 -21.57 -13.88 -22.96
C ASP A 274 -20.66 -12.91 -23.74
N HIS A 275 -19.33 -13.10 -23.67
CA HIS A 275 -18.31 -12.25 -24.31
C HIS A 275 -17.50 -12.96 -25.41
N GLU A 276 -17.80 -14.23 -25.69
CA GLU A 276 -17.37 -14.95 -26.90
C GLU A 276 -18.28 -14.61 -28.09
#